data_AF-A0A3B1DNN1-F1
#
_entry.id   AF-A0A3B1DNN1-F1
#
_cell.length_a   1.000
_cell.length_b   1.000
_cell.length_c   1.000
_cell.angle_alpha   90.00
_cell.angle_beta   90.00
_cell.angle_gamma   90.00
#
_symmetry.space_group_name_H-M   'P 1'
#
loop_
_entity.id
_entity.type
_entity.pdbx_description
1 polymer ?
#
loop_
_entity_poly.entity_id
_entity_poly.type
_entity_poly.pdbx_seq_one_letter_code
_entity_poly.pdbx_strand_id
1 'polypeptide(L)'
;MRHIVMLVIATAAAIVVAQPLATEPVTRYDGHKLVGVELHTPEAVRTMQALGADQWSHHISVGVPTDYLVSPEQLAVLDATGLVYQVRVDDMQVLIDAENARLRAGGGRAWFDDFKDLAAINDYLDVLAAANPGIASVFEVGLSIEGRPVRALRIANDDFGEPGCKPAMLFNACQHAREWVAPMV
;
A
#
# COMPACT_ATOMS: atom_id res chain seq x y z
N MET A 1 -37.03 -54.33 11.24
CA MET A 1 -35.60 -54.08 11.54
C MET A 1 -35.15 -52.86 10.75
N ARG A 2 -34.29 -52.05 11.38
CA ARG A 2 -33.95 -50.67 11.05
C ARG A 2 -33.14 -50.52 9.74
N HIS A 3 -33.35 -49.36 9.13
CA HIS A 3 -32.71 -48.76 7.96
C HIS A 3 -31.18 -48.83 7.91
N ILE A 4 -30.63 -48.92 6.69
CA ILE A 4 -29.40 -48.20 6.32
C ILE A 4 -29.58 -47.66 4.89
N VAL A 5 -29.73 -46.35 4.76
CA VAL A 5 -29.58 -45.63 3.48
C VAL A 5 -28.18 -45.03 3.50
N MET A 6 -27.34 -45.46 2.57
CA MET A 6 -25.95 -45.02 2.44
C MET A 6 -25.93 -43.70 1.66
N LEU A 7 -25.71 -42.59 2.36
CA LEU A 7 -25.55 -41.26 1.77
C LEU A 7 -24.10 -41.11 1.29
N VAL A 8 -23.88 -41.10 -0.01
CA VAL A 8 -22.58 -40.75 -0.62
C VAL A 8 -22.49 -39.24 -0.68
N ILE A 9 -21.66 -38.64 0.19
CA ILE A 9 -21.32 -37.22 0.12
C ILE A 9 -20.19 -37.08 -0.90
N ALA A 10 -20.53 -36.58 -2.09
CA ALA A 10 -19.54 -36.18 -3.08
C ALA A 10 -18.95 -34.82 -2.67
N THR A 11 -17.71 -34.81 -2.18
CA THR A 11 -16.93 -33.59 -1.96
C THR A 11 -16.50 -33.02 -3.31
N ALA A 12 -17.19 -31.98 -3.79
CA ALA A 12 -16.70 -31.18 -4.91
C ALA A 12 -15.54 -30.30 -4.41
N ALA A 13 -14.31 -30.67 -4.76
CA ALA A 13 -13.16 -29.78 -4.60
C ALA A 13 -13.30 -28.63 -5.60
N ALA A 14 -13.59 -27.42 -5.11
CA ALA A 14 -13.58 -26.23 -5.93
C ALA A 14 -12.12 -25.93 -6.33
N ILE A 15 -11.78 -26.18 -7.59
CA ILE A 15 -10.52 -25.74 -8.17
C ILE A 15 -10.60 -24.23 -8.33
N VAL A 16 -9.98 -23.49 -7.42
CA VAL A 16 -9.76 -22.04 -7.60
C VAL A 16 -8.68 -21.90 -8.65
N VAL A 17 -9.08 -21.68 -9.90
CA VAL A 17 -8.16 -21.29 -10.96
C VAL A 17 -7.80 -19.83 -10.70
N ALA A 18 -6.57 -19.60 -10.22
CA ALA A 18 -6.02 -18.25 -10.12
C ALA A 18 -6.06 -17.61 -11.52
N GLN A 19 -6.89 -16.59 -11.69
CA GLN A 19 -6.87 -15.82 -12.93
C GLN A 19 -5.55 -15.04 -12.96
N PRO A 20 -4.79 -15.08 -14.07
CA PRO A 20 -3.64 -14.22 -14.22
C PRO A 20 -4.12 -12.76 -14.11
N LEU A 21 -3.47 -11.98 -13.27
CA LEU A 21 -3.71 -10.53 -13.22
C LEU A 21 -3.48 -9.96 -14.61
N ALA A 22 -4.51 -9.29 -15.14
CA ALA A 22 -4.37 -8.50 -16.34
C ALA A 22 -3.19 -7.54 -16.12
N THR A 23 -2.26 -7.49 -17.08
CA THR A 23 -1.22 -6.48 -17.08
C THR A 23 -1.85 -5.18 -17.55
N GLU A 24 -2.43 -4.45 -16.61
CA GLU A 24 -2.92 -3.11 -16.87
C GLU A 24 -1.78 -2.26 -17.45
N PRO A 25 -2.05 -1.43 -18.47
CA PRO A 25 -1.04 -0.54 -19.02
C PRO A 25 -0.50 0.35 -17.89
N VAL A 26 0.83 0.53 -17.87
CA VAL A 26 1.48 1.38 -16.86
C VAL A 26 0.94 2.80 -16.99
N THR A 27 0.22 3.26 -15.98
CA THR A 27 -0.22 4.65 -15.89
C THR A 27 0.99 5.56 -15.86
N ARG A 28 0.99 6.58 -16.72
CA ARG A 28 2.00 7.64 -16.73
C ARG A 28 1.42 8.94 -16.17
N TYR A 29 2.30 9.73 -15.59
CA TYR A 29 2.03 11.02 -14.95
C TYR A 29 2.82 12.15 -15.62
N ASP A 30 3.10 12.02 -16.92
CA ASP A 30 3.88 13.02 -17.67
C ASP A 30 3.24 14.41 -17.48
N GLY A 31 4.07 15.40 -17.13
CA GLY A 31 3.64 16.77 -16.89
C GLY A 31 2.74 16.97 -15.65
N HIS A 32 2.44 15.93 -14.87
CA HIS A 32 1.75 16.12 -13.59
C HIS A 32 2.69 16.80 -12.60
N LYS A 33 2.15 17.78 -11.86
CA LYS A 33 2.90 18.56 -10.88
C LYS A 33 2.43 18.25 -9.48
N LEU A 34 3.36 18.21 -8.53
CA LEU A 34 3.00 18.31 -7.11
C LEU A 34 3.01 19.79 -6.75
N VAL A 35 1.86 20.32 -6.31
CA VAL A 35 1.71 21.72 -5.93
C VAL A 35 1.26 21.82 -4.47
N GLY A 36 1.87 22.73 -3.73
CA GLY A 36 1.40 23.13 -2.40
C GLY A 36 0.47 24.33 -2.53
N VAL A 37 -0.83 24.13 -2.29
CA VAL A 37 -1.87 25.17 -2.44
C VAL A 37 -2.17 25.81 -1.09
N GLU A 38 -2.15 27.13 -1.02
CA GLU A 38 -2.51 27.87 0.18
C GLU A 38 -4.03 28.03 0.28
N LEU A 39 -4.62 27.38 1.29
CA LEU A 39 -6.07 27.39 1.50
C LEU A 39 -6.39 28.29 2.69
N HIS A 40 -6.99 29.45 2.44
CA HIS A 40 -7.31 30.45 3.47
C HIS A 40 -8.80 30.51 3.84
N THR A 41 -9.67 29.94 3.00
CA THR A 41 -11.13 30.03 3.19
C THR A 41 -11.81 28.68 2.92
N PRO A 42 -13.01 28.43 3.49
CA PRO A 42 -13.80 27.26 3.15
C PRO A 42 -14.18 27.16 1.67
N GLU A 43 -14.26 28.30 0.97
CA GLU A 43 -14.50 28.32 -0.48
C GLU A 43 -13.31 27.77 -1.25
N ALA A 44 -12.08 28.18 -0.91
CA ALA A 44 -10.86 27.62 -1.50
C ALA A 44 -10.78 26.10 -1.32
N VAL A 45 -11.14 25.60 -0.13
CA VAL A 45 -11.21 24.15 0.14
C VAL A 45 -12.23 23.46 -0.77
N ARG A 46 -13.44 24.04 -0.91
CA ARG A 46 -14.47 23.48 -1.81
C ARG A 46 -14.03 23.50 -3.27
N THR A 47 -13.32 24.54 -3.71
CA THR A 47 -12.76 24.62 -5.06
C THR A 47 -11.79 23.48 -5.32
N MET A 48 -10.85 23.22 -4.41
CA MET A 48 -9.91 22.09 -4.55
C MET A 48 -10.61 20.72 -4.49
N GLN A 49 -11.63 20.57 -3.65
CA GLN A 49 -12.44 19.35 -3.62
C GLN A 49 -13.18 19.12 -4.95
N ALA A 50 -13.75 20.18 -5.53
CA ALA A 50 -14.44 20.11 -6.81
C ALA A 50 -13.50 19.84 -8.00
N LEU A 51 -12.25 20.32 -7.92
CA LEU A 51 -11.21 20.01 -8.90
C LEU A 51 -10.87 18.50 -8.94
N GLY A 52 -11.09 17.80 -7.82
CA GLY A 52 -10.81 16.36 -7.71
C GLY A 52 -9.32 16.03 -7.84
N ALA A 53 -8.44 16.97 -7.47
CA ALA A 53 -7.00 16.74 -7.45
C ALA A 53 -6.61 15.74 -6.35
N ASP A 54 -5.57 14.94 -6.59
CA ASP A 54 -5.13 13.92 -5.64
C ASP A 54 -4.37 14.57 -4.47
N GLN A 55 -5.01 14.62 -3.30
CA GLN A 55 -4.44 15.20 -2.08
C GLN A 55 -3.41 14.26 -1.44
N TRP A 56 -2.20 14.77 -1.23
CA TRP A 56 -1.09 14.02 -0.63
C TRP A 56 -0.83 14.39 0.82
N SER A 57 -1.16 15.62 1.25
CA SER A 57 -1.10 15.97 2.67
C SER A 57 -2.18 15.25 3.47
N HIS A 58 -1.82 14.75 4.65
CA HIS A 58 -2.75 14.03 5.54
C HIS A 58 -3.94 14.89 6.03
N HIS A 59 -3.72 16.20 6.18
CA HIS A 59 -4.75 17.13 6.63
C HIS A 59 -4.81 18.36 5.74
N ILE A 60 -6.02 18.87 5.51
CA ILE A 60 -6.25 20.22 5.01
C ILE A 60 -6.28 21.15 6.22
N SER A 61 -5.40 22.14 6.24
CA SER A 61 -5.38 23.15 7.31
C SER A 61 -5.39 24.54 6.70
N VAL A 62 -6.19 25.43 7.28
CA VAL A 62 -6.28 26.81 6.80
C VAL A 62 -4.97 27.53 7.10
N GLY A 63 -4.37 28.16 6.10
CA GLY A 63 -3.10 28.88 6.22
C GLY A 63 -1.84 27.99 6.18
N VAL A 64 -1.99 26.68 5.97
CA VAL A 64 -0.87 25.75 5.73
C VAL A 64 -1.00 25.21 4.31
N PRO A 65 0.05 25.31 3.46
CA PRO A 65 0.00 24.75 2.12
C PRO A 65 -0.32 23.25 2.15
N THR A 66 -1.33 22.84 1.39
CA THR A 66 -1.74 21.45 1.24
C THR A 66 -1.29 20.93 -0.12
N ASP A 67 -0.67 19.75 -0.14
CA ASP A 67 -0.09 19.15 -1.34
C ASP A 67 -1.13 18.41 -2.17
N TYR A 68 -1.14 18.71 -3.46
CA TYR A 68 -1.96 18.06 -4.47
C TYR A 68 -1.11 17.66 -5.67
N LEU A 69 -1.27 16.42 -6.13
CA LEU A 69 -0.83 16.02 -7.45
C LEU A 69 -1.92 16.46 -8.45
N VAL A 70 -1.54 17.29 -9.42
CA VAL A 70 -2.44 17.86 -10.44
C VAL A 70 -1.98 17.47 -11.84
N SER A 71 -2.92 17.05 -12.69
CA SER A 71 -2.68 16.88 -14.12
C SER A 71 -2.46 18.23 -14.82
N PRO A 72 -1.93 18.26 -16.06
CA PRO A 72 -1.83 19.48 -16.85
C PRO A 72 -3.17 20.22 -17.02
N GLU A 73 -4.26 19.47 -17.21
CA GLU A 73 -5.62 20.03 -17.33
C GLU A 73 -6.11 20.61 -16.00
N GLN A 74 -5.87 19.90 -14.88
CA GLN A 74 -6.24 20.38 -13.56
C GLN A 74 -5.44 21.61 -13.15
N LEU A 75 -4.16 21.70 -13.54
CA LEU A 75 -3.31 22.87 -13.30
C LEU A 75 -3.87 24.10 -14.03
N ALA A 76 -4.29 23.95 -15.30
CA ALA A 76 -4.92 25.04 -16.04
C ALA A 76 -6.23 25.53 -15.39
N VAL A 77 -7.01 24.61 -14.82
CA VAL A 77 -8.21 24.97 -14.04
C VAL A 77 -7.81 25.67 -12.74
N LEU A 78 -6.80 25.16 -12.02
CA LEU A 78 -6.28 25.77 -10.79
C LEU A 78 -5.80 27.21 -11.03
N ASP A 79 -5.06 27.46 -12.12
CA ASP A 79 -4.61 28.80 -12.50
C ASP A 79 -5.80 29.76 -12.68
N ALA A 80 -6.90 29.29 -13.28
CA ALA A 80 -8.11 30.10 -13.47
C ALA A 80 -8.85 30.41 -12.17
N THR A 81 -8.61 29.68 -11.08
CA THR A 81 -9.20 29.98 -9.76
C THR A 81 -8.56 31.17 -9.07
N GLY A 82 -7.32 31.51 -9.43
CA GLY A 82 -6.52 32.53 -8.73
C GLY A 82 -6.02 32.13 -7.34
N LEU A 83 -6.16 30.85 -6.95
CA LEU A 83 -5.58 30.33 -5.71
C LEU A 83 -4.05 30.37 -5.79
N VAL A 84 -3.41 30.80 -4.71
CA VAL A 84 -1.95 30.83 -4.60
C VAL A 84 -1.43 29.42 -4.35
N TYR A 85 -0.45 28.99 -5.15
CA TYR A 85 0.24 27.73 -4.96
C TYR A 85 1.73 27.83 -5.28
N GLN A 86 2.50 26.87 -4.77
CA GLN A 86 3.91 26.68 -5.11
C GLN A 86 4.12 25.33 -5.78
N VAL A 87 4.85 25.30 -6.89
CA VAL A 87 5.27 24.04 -7.51
C VAL A 87 6.37 23.41 -6.66
N ARG A 88 6.16 22.18 -6.21
CA ARG A 88 7.13 21.38 -5.42
C ARG A 88 7.84 20.35 -6.28
N VAL A 89 7.10 19.72 -7.20
CA VAL A 89 7.63 18.79 -8.19
C VAL A 89 7.10 19.22 -9.55
N ASP A 90 8.02 19.46 -10.49
CA ASP A 90 7.68 19.99 -11.82
C ASP A 90 7.19 18.91 -12.79
N ASP A 91 7.67 17.67 -12.67
CA ASP A 91 7.18 16.52 -13.42
C ASP A 91 7.31 15.26 -12.55
N MET A 92 6.16 14.72 -12.14
CA MET A 92 6.09 13.53 -11.31
C MET A 92 6.64 12.29 -12.03
N GLN A 93 6.47 12.20 -13.36
CA GLN A 93 6.92 11.05 -14.12
C GLN A 93 8.45 10.95 -14.16
N VAL A 94 9.15 12.07 -14.13
CA VAL A 94 10.62 12.10 -14.05
C VAL A 94 11.11 11.42 -12.76
N LEU A 95 10.45 11.68 -11.62
CA LEU A 95 10.79 11.03 -10.36
C LEU A 95 10.47 9.54 -10.37
N ILE A 96 9.29 9.17 -10.90
CA ILE A 96 8.87 7.77 -11.05
C ILE A 96 9.86 6.99 -11.95
N ASP A 97 10.27 7.57 -13.07
CA ASP A 97 11.20 6.93 -14.01
C ASP A 97 12.59 6.76 -13.37
N ALA A 98 13.07 7.76 -12.61
CA ALA A 98 14.33 7.68 -11.87
C ALA A 98 14.29 6.60 -10.77
N GLU A 99 13.20 6.51 -10.00
CA GLU A 99 13.00 5.49 -8.99
C GLU A 99 12.95 4.08 -9.60
N ASN A 100 12.19 3.90 -10.66
CA ASN A 100 12.11 2.61 -11.36
C ASN A 100 13.46 2.18 -11.94
N ALA A 101 14.23 3.11 -12.51
CA ALA A 101 15.57 2.82 -13.02
C ALA A 101 16.50 2.36 -11.89
N ARG A 102 16.46 3.03 -10.74
CA ARG A 102 17.24 2.70 -9.55
C ARG A 102 16.89 1.32 -8.99
N LEU A 103 15.60 0.98 -8.88
CA LEU A 103 15.15 -0.33 -8.42
C LEU A 103 15.53 -1.45 -9.41
N ARG A 104 15.40 -1.21 -10.72
CA ARG A 104 15.84 -2.17 -11.76
C ARG A 104 17.34 -2.40 -11.77
N ALA A 105 18.14 -1.43 -11.33
CA ALA A 105 19.58 -1.57 -11.19
C ALA A 105 20.02 -2.37 -9.94
N GLY A 106 19.07 -2.95 -9.20
CA GLY A 106 19.32 -3.76 -8.01
C GLY A 106 19.08 -3.05 -6.68
N GLY A 107 18.74 -1.75 -6.71
CA GLY A 107 18.45 -0.96 -5.52
C GLY A 107 19.63 -0.83 -4.53
N GLY A 108 19.30 -0.66 -3.25
CA GLY A 108 20.24 -0.57 -2.13
C GLY A 108 21.02 -1.86 -1.82
N ARG A 109 22.10 -1.76 -1.03
CA ARG A 109 23.03 -2.89 -0.79
C ARG A 109 22.50 -3.87 0.24
N ALA A 110 21.97 -3.38 1.35
CA ALA A 110 21.33 -4.18 2.38
C ALA A 110 19.82 -4.31 2.11
N TRP A 111 19.18 -5.26 2.80
CA TRP A 111 17.76 -5.53 2.61
C TRP A 111 16.88 -4.29 2.85
N PHE A 112 17.18 -3.51 3.89
CA PHE A 112 16.40 -2.32 4.26
C PHE A 112 16.88 -1.02 3.60
N ASP A 113 17.88 -1.07 2.72
CA ASP A 113 18.40 0.15 2.06
C ASP A 113 17.46 0.68 0.96
N ASP A 114 16.43 -0.09 0.57
CA ASP A 114 15.56 0.25 -0.56
C ASP A 114 14.21 -0.47 -0.55
N PHE A 115 13.26 0.03 -1.34
CA PHE A 115 11.93 -0.53 -1.51
C PHE A 115 11.96 -1.94 -2.09
N LYS A 116 11.00 -2.75 -1.63
CA LYS A 116 10.83 -4.15 -2.03
C LYS A 116 9.44 -4.36 -2.60
N ASP A 117 9.35 -5.23 -3.60
CA ASP A 117 8.06 -5.72 -4.06
C ASP A 117 7.44 -6.68 -3.02
N LEU A 118 6.16 -7.00 -3.23
CA LEU A 118 5.41 -7.86 -2.32
C LEU A 118 6.01 -9.27 -2.20
N ALA A 119 6.60 -9.82 -3.27
CA ALA A 119 7.19 -11.14 -3.26
C ALA A 119 8.45 -11.16 -2.37
N ALA A 120 9.33 -10.18 -2.57
CA ALA A 120 10.52 -9.97 -1.76
C ALA A 120 10.18 -9.81 -0.26
N ILE A 121 9.16 -9.01 0.07
CA ILE A 121 8.72 -8.85 1.47
C ILE A 121 8.24 -10.19 2.05
N ASN A 122 7.40 -10.93 1.32
CA ASN A 122 6.89 -12.23 1.77
C ASN A 122 8.01 -13.26 1.96
N ASP A 123 8.97 -13.32 1.05
CA ASP A 123 10.14 -14.20 1.16
C ASP A 123 10.97 -13.83 2.40
N TYR A 124 11.09 -12.53 2.70
CA TYR A 124 11.83 -12.08 3.87
C TYR A 124 11.14 -12.43 5.20
N LEU A 125 9.80 -12.47 5.24
CA LEU A 125 9.08 -13.01 6.41
C LEU A 125 9.47 -14.46 6.68
N ASP A 126 9.62 -15.27 5.62
CA ASP A 126 10.04 -16.67 5.73
C ASP A 126 11.50 -16.79 6.20
N VAL A 127 12.39 -15.92 5.69
CA VAL A 127 13.78 -15.83 6.16
C VAL A 127 13.83 -15.51 7.66
N LEU A 128 13.03 -14.54 8.13
CA LEU A 128 12.99 -14.14 9.54
C LEU A 128 12.51 -15.28 10.44
N ALA A 129 11.46 -16.01 10.03
CA ALA A 129 10.94 -17.16 10.77
C ALA A 129 11.95 -18.33 10.79
N ALA A 130 12.57 -18.64 9.66
CA ALA A 130 13.57 -19.71 9.56
C ALA A 130 14.82 -19.40 10.39
N ALA A 131 15.23 -18.13 10.48
CA ALA A 131 16.35 -17.70 11.31
C ALA A 131 16.03 -17.71 12.82
N ASN A 132 14.74 -17.66 13.21
CA ASN A 132 14.31 -17.53 14.61
C ASN A 132 13.17 -18.51 14.98
N PRO A 133 13.31 -19.83 14.74
CA PRO A 133 12.19 -20.77 14.82
C PRO A 133 11.60 -20.95 16.22
N GLY A 134 12.31 -20.56 17.28
CA GLY A 134 11.83 -20.63 18.66
C GLY A 134 10.89 -19.48 19.07
N ILE A 135 10.85 -18.39 18.29
CA ILE A 135 10.07 -17.18 18.65
C ILE A 135 9.30 -16.57 17.49
N ALA A 136 9.58 -16.95 16.24
CA ALA A 136 9.00 -16.34 15.06
C ALA A 136 8.30 -17.39 14.19
N SER A 137 7.07 -17.10 13.79
CA SER A 137 6.32 -17.93 12.84
C SER A 137 5.51 -17.08 11.87
N VAL A 138 5.44 -17.49 10.61
CA VAL A 138 4.60 -16.84 9.60
C VAL A 138 3.24 -17.53 9.58
N PHE A 139 2.17 -16.73 9.50
CA PHE A 139 0.81 -17.24 9.33
C PHE A 139 0.02 -16.37 8.34
N GLU A 140 -1.01 -16.95 7.75
CA GLU A 140 -1.95 -16.24 6.89
C GLU A 140 -3.09 -15.64 7.74
N VAL A 141 -3.32 -14.34 7.57
CA VAL A 141 -4.43 -13.60 8.21
C VAL A 141 -5.72 -13.77 7.41
N GLY A 142 -5.59 -13.89 6.08
CA GLY A 142 -6.68 -14.09 5.14
C GLY A 142 -6.26 -13.77 3.71
N LEU A 143 -7.24 -13.52 2.84
CA LEU A 143 -7.01 -13.18 1.43
C LEU A 143 -7.40 -11.73 1.16
N SER A 144 -6.67 -11.08 0.25
CA SER A 144 -7.06 -9.79 -0.32
C SER A 144 -8.26 -9.94 -1.26
N ILE A 145 -8.83 -8.82 -1.72
CA ILE A 145 -9.94 -8.79 -2.69
C ILE A 145 -9.57 -9.51 -3.99
N GLU A 146 -8.30 -9.45 -4.40
CA GLU A 146 -7.76 -10.13 -5.58
C GLU A 146 -7.26 -11.55 -5.27
N GLY A 147 -7.56 -12.09 -4.08
CA GLY A 147 -7.22 -13.46 -3.69
C GLY A 147 -5.75 -13.67 -3.31
N ARG A 148 -4.97 -12.62 -3.03
CA ARG A 148 -3.58 -12.78 -2.57
C ARG A 148 -3.53 -13.05 -1.06
N PRO A 149 -2.73 -14.01 -0.58
CA PRO A 149 -2.50 -14.22 0.85
C PRO A 149 -1.97 -12.95 1.54
N VAL A 150 -2.64 -12.56 2.61
CA VAL A 150 -2.18 -11.52 3.54
C VAL A 150 -1.48 -12.23 4.69
N ARG A 151 -0.15 -12.14 4.71
CA ARG A 151 0.70 -12.86 5.66
C ARG A 151 1.13 -11.94 6.81
N ALA A 152 1.38 -12.52 7.98
CA ALA A 152 1.91 -11.82 9.13
C ALA A 152 3.01 -12.65 9.83
N LEU A 153 3.98 -11.96 10.43
CA LEU A 153 4.96 -12.57 11.31
C LEU A 153 4.47 -12.45 12.76
N ARG A 154 4.24 -13.59 13.40
CA ARG A 154 4.02 -13.67 14.84
C ARG A 154 5.36 -13.76 15.54
N ILE A 155 5.63 -12.85 16.47
CA ILE A 155 6.78 -12.90 17.37
C ILE A 155 6.29 -13.15 18.79
N ALA A 156 6.56 -14.33 19.35
CA ALA A 156 6.24 -14.68 20.73
C ALA A 156 7.09 -15.87 21.18
N ASN A 157 7.53 -15.84 22.44
CA ASN A 157 8.03 -17.03 23.13
C ASN A 157 6.89 -17.76 23.87
N ASP A 158 7.14 -19.01 24.25
CA ASP A 158 6.21 -19.81 25.05
C ASP A 158 6.48 -19.66 26.57
N ASP A 159 7.48 -18.86 26.96
CA ASP A 159 7.96 -18.79 28.36
C ASP A 159 7.06 -17.99 29.31
N PHE A 160 6.01 -17.33 28.81
CA PHE A 160 5.17 -16.44 29.62
C PHE A 160 3.69 -16.56 29.26
N GLY A 161 2.90 -17.15 30.16
CA GLY A 161 1.42 -17.21 30.10
C GLY A 161 0.87 -18.35 29.24
N GLU A 162 -0.37 -18.76 29.53
CA GLU A 162 -1.10 -19.74 28.73
C GLU A 162 -1.30 -19.22 27.29
N PRO A 163 -1.19 -20.08 26.26
CA PRO A 163 -1.53 -19.71 24.89
C PRO A 163 -2.93 -19.08 24.80
N GLY A 164 -3.01 -17.87 24.23
CA GLY A 164 -4.26 -17.11 24.12
C GLY A 164 -4.56 -16.12 25.28
N CYS A 165 -3.78 -16.15 26.36
CA CYS A 165 -3.90 -15.20 27.48
C CYS A 165 -2.84 -14.09 27.49
N LYS A 166 -1.88 -14.15 26.57
CA LYS A 166 -0.82 -13.12 26.44
C LYS A 166 -1.40 -11.85 25.82
N PRO A 167 -1.16 -10.67 26.42
CA PRO A 167 -1.43 -9.40 25.74
C PRO A 167 -0.72 -9.37 24.37
N ALA A 168 -1.43 -8.91 23.35
CA ALA A 168 -0.90 -8.82 21.99
C ALA A 168 -0.79 -7.36 21.57
N MET A 169 0.23 -7.07 20.77
CA MET A 169 0.35 -5.81 20.03
C MET A 169 0.32 -6.13 18.54
N LEU A 170 -0.44 -5.32 17.79
CA LEU A 170 -0.50 -5.42 16.34
C LEU A 170 0.25 -4.23 15.75
N PHE A 171 1.14 -4.53 14.81
CA PHE A 171 1.76 -3.56 13.93
C PHE A 171 1.34 -3.89 12.51
N ASN A 172 0.92 -2.87 11.74
CA ASN A 172 0.61 -3.01 10.33
C ASN A 172 1.22 -1.85 9.55
N ALA A 173 1.52 -2.11 8.29
CA ALA A 173 2.05 -1.16 7.32
C ALA A 173 1.29 -1.30 5.99
N CYS A 174 1.48 -0.36 5.07
CA CYS A 174 0.87 -0.39 3.74
C CYS A 174 -0.67 -0.47 3.71
N GLN A 175 -1.37 0.12 4.69
CA GLN A 175 -2.83 0.28 4.58
C GLN A 175 -3.19 1.13 3.35
N HIS A 176 -2.34 2.12 3.01
CA HIS A 176 -2.35 2.79 1.72
C HIS A 176 -1.17 2.30 0.87
N ALA A 177 -1.47 1.81 -0.33
CA ALA A 177 -0.49 1.15 -1.19
C ALA A 177 0.65 2.06 -1.67
N ARG A 178 0.49 3.39 -1.64
CA ARG A 178 1.50 4.37 -2.10
C ARG A 178 2.53 4.76 -1.03
N GLU A 179 2.32 4.37 0.22
CA GLU A 179 3.18 4.76 1.36
C GLU A 179 4.31 3.74 1.56
N TRP A 180 5.14 3.55 0.54
CA TRP A 180 6.15 2.47 0.44
C TRP A 180 7.27 2.50 1.48
N VAL A 181 7.39 3.58 2.25
CA VAL A 181 8.32 3.65 3.38
C VAL A 181 7.85 2.81 4.57
N ALA A 182 6.53 2.65 4.77
CA ALA A 182 5.96 1.95 5.92
C ALA A 182 6.44 0.49 6.11
N PRO A 183 6.59 -0.36 5.07
CA PRO A 183 7.07 -1.74 5.22
C PRO A 183 8.60 -1.84 5.32
N MET A 184 9.33 -0.71 5.20
CA MET A 184 10.79 -0.67 5.20
C MET A 184 11.38 -0.16 6.51
N VAL A 185 10.54 0.24 7.50
CA VAL A 185 10.95 0.84 8.79
C VAL A 185 10.48 0.04 10.00
#